data_AF-A0A8B3NA73-F1
#
_entry.id   AF-A0A8B3NA73-F1
#
_cell.length_a   1.000
_cell.length_b   1.000
_cell.length_c   1.000
_cell.angle_alpha   90.00
_cell.angle_beta   90.00
_cell.angle_gamma   90.00
#
_symmetry.space_group_name_H-M   'P 1'
#
loop_
_entity.id
_entity.type
_entity.pdbx_description
1 polymer ?
#
loop_
_entity_poly.entity_id
_entity_poly.type
_entity_poly.pdbx_seq_one_letter_code
_entity_poly.pdbx_strand_id
1 'polypeptide(L)'
;MIATAAVIEGGAALAHGPDRNWGYPPACCHGDPVTGDCGKIPSSTVTPRPDGYVVILRPGDHRKVTHQDRYFVPYDVVIPSGDGNFHICLHPTEEDENCFFAPPDAM
;
A
#
# COMPACT_ATOMS: atom_id res chain seq x y z
N MET A 1 -54.05 25.02 -3.06
CA MET A 1 -53.05 24.64 -4.09
C MET A 1 -51.79 25.42 -3.71
N ILE A 2 -50.64 24.86 -3.33
CA ILE A 2 -49.81 23.90 -4.07
C ILE A 2 -48.89 23.11 -3.11
N ALA A 3 -48.78 21.81 -3.41
CA ALA A 3 -47.80 20.75 -3.13
C ALA A 3 -46.81 20.80 -1.94
N THR A 4 -46.87 19.70 -1.16
CA THR A 4 -45.77 19.13 -0.36
C THR A 4 -44.66 18.55 -1.24
N ALA A 5 -43.40 18.70 -0.84
CA ALA A 5 -42.33 17.80 -1.26
C ALA A 5 -41.38 17.56 -0.08
N ALA A 6 -41.45 16.35 0.51
CA ALA A 6 -40.43 15.86 1.42
C ALA A 6 -39.23 15.42 0.58
N VAL A 7 -38.08 16.08 0.77
CA VAL A 7 -36.81 15.65 0.19
C VAL A 7 -36.24 14.54 1.07
N ILE A 8 -36.12 13.36 0.48
CA ILE A 8 -35.46 12.20 1.06
C ILE A 8 -33.96 12.47 0.90
N GLU A 9 -33.26 12.83 1.97
CA GLU A 9 -31.80 12.83 1.99
C GLU A 9 -31.32 11.38 1.94
N GLY A 10 -31.12 10.89 0.71
CA GLY A 10 -30.39 9.67 0.46
C GLY A 10 -28.96 9.88 0.95
N GLY A 11 -28.64 9.29 2.10
CA GLY A 11 -27.27 9.18 2.58
C GLY A 11 -26.41 8.61 1.46
N ALA A 12 -25.42 9.38 1.00
CA ALA A 12 -24.46 8.92 0.04
C ALA A 12 -23.65 7.78 0.68
N ALA A 13 -24.05 6.54 0.40
CA ALA A 13 -23.15 5.41 0.54
C ALA A 13 -22.01 5.63 -0.46
N LEU A 14 -20.85 6.04 0.04
CA LEU A 14 -19.61 6.12 -0.73
C LEU A 14 -19.27 4.71 -1.21
N ALA A 15 -19.60 4.43 -2.47
CA ALA A 15 -19.14 3.25 -3.18
C ALA A 15 -17.61 3.35 -3.32
N HIS A 16 -16.87 2.59 -2.52
CA HIS A 16 -15.41 2.51 -2.59
C HIS A 16 -14.98 1.70 -3.83
N GLY A 17 -14.42 2.39 -4.84
CA GLY A 17 -13.57 1.81 -5.89
C GLY A 17 -13.58 2.63 -7.20
N PRO A 18 -12.52 2.63 -8.05
CA PRO A 18 -11.18 2.03 -7.91
C PRO A 18 -10.06 3.11 -7.86
N ASP A 19 -9.30 3.15 -6.78
CA ASP A 19 -7.83 3.18 -6.61
C ASP A 19 -6.89 3.70 -7.73
N ARG A 20 -7.33 4.55 -8.65
CA ARG A 20 -6.47 5.09 -9.72
C ARG A 20 -5.76 6.39 -9.35
N ASN A 21 -5.97 6.89 -8.13
CA ASN A 21 -5.50 8.20 -7.69
C ASN A 21 -4.63 8.18 -6.43
N TRP A 22 -4.31 7.00 -5.89
CA TRP A 22 -3.37 6.90 -4.79
C TRP A 22 -1.93 6.99 -5.31
N GLY A 23 -1.16 7.90 -4.74
CA GLY A 23 0.26 8.07 -5.01
C GLY A 23 1.04 7.88 -3.72
N TYR A 24 2.29 7.43 -3.85
CA TYR A 24 3.16 7.28 -2.70
C TYR A 24 3.53 8.66 -2.12
N PRO A 25 3.63 8.79 -0.78
CA PRO A 25 4.19 9.97 -0.15
C PRO A 25 5.60 10.28 -0.68
N PRO A 26 5.95 11.55 -0.94
CA PRO A 26 7.28 11.91 -1.43
C PRO A 26 8.45 11.50 -0.54
N ALA A 27 8.22 11.32 0.77
CA ALA A 27 9.24 10.83 1.70
C ALA A 27 9.53 9.33 1.54
N CYS A 28 8.56 8.57 1.02
CA CYS A 28 8.70 7.14 0.79
C CYS A 28 9.27 6.86 -0.60
N CYS A 29 8.87 7.67 -1.58
CA CYS A 29 9.10 7.36 -2.98
C CYS A 29 10.01 8.32 -3.71
N HIS A 30 11.10 7.76 -4.22
CA HIS A 30 12.02 8.43 -5.10
C HIS A 30 11.82 7.92 -6.53
N GLY A 31 11.55 8.82 -7.47
CA GLY A 31 11.27 8.49 -8.87
C GLY A 31 9.77 8.37 -9.19
N ASP A 32 9.46 7.93 -10.42
CA ASP A 32 8.08 7.75 -10.89
C ASP A 32 7.58 6.30 -10.69
N PRO A 33 6.28 6.00 -10.81
CA PRO A 33 5.76 4.62 -10.61
C PRO A 33 6.35 3.56 -11.55
N VAL A 34 6.97 3.98 -12.66
CA VAL A 34 7.58 3.11 -13.67
C VAL A 34 9.09 3.00 -13.48
N THR A 35 9.80 3.95 -12.85
CA THR A 35 11.28 3.97 -12.67
C THR A 35 11.75 4.03 -11.22
N GLY A 36 10.85 4.38 -10.31
CA GLY A 36 11.12 4.66 -8.91
C GLY A 36 11.24 3.44 -8.01
N ASP A 37 11.59 3.76 -6.78
CA ASP A 37 11.99 2.80 -5.75
C ASP A 37 10.82 2.06 -5.10
N CYS A 38 9.59 2.38 -5.52
CA CYS A 38 8.33 1.93 -4.92
C CYS A 38 7.57 1.01 -5.85
N GLY A 39 6.98 -0.02 -5.30
CA GLY A 39 6.17 -0.94 -6.09
C GLY A 39 5.26 -1.82 -5.26
N LYS A 40 4.20 -2.26 -5.92
CA LYS A 40 3.33 -3.33 -5.44
C LYS A 40 4.15 -4.61 -5.32
N ILE A 41 3.93 -5.35 -4.23
CA ILE A 41 4.49 -6.68 -4.02
C ILE A 41 3.36 -7.72 -3.90
N PRO A 42 3.62 -8.99 -4.23
CA PRO A 42 2.63 -10.05 -4.05
C PRO A 42 2.31 -10.26 -2.57
N SER A 43 1.04 -10.45 -2.21
CA SER A 43 0.65 -10.72 -0.83
C SER A 43 1.29 -11.99 -0.25
N SER A 44 1.63 -12.97 -1.10
CA SER A 44 2.36 -14.18 -0.70
C SER A 44 3.77 -13.93 -0.18
N THR A 45 4.33 -12.74 -0.39
CA THR A 45 5.64 -12.33 0.15
C THR A 45 5.55 -11.79 1.57
N VAL A 46 4.34 -11.53 2.07
CA VAL A 46 4.09 -10.88 3.36
C VAL A 46 3.50 -11.88 4.35
N THR A 47 4.13 -12.04 5.50
CA THR A 47 3.66 -12.88 6.59
C THR A 47 3.41 -12.03 7.84
N PRO A 48 2.15 -11.90 8.30
CA PRO A 48 1.85 -11.29 9.59
C PRO A 48 2.50 -12.06 10.75
N ARG A 49 2.97 -11.33 11.75
CA ARG A 49 3.53 -11.80 13.02
C ARG A 49 2.93 -10.98 14.16
N PRO A 50 3.01 -11.45 15.43
CA PRO A 50 2.42 -10.72 16.54
C PRO A 50 2.90 -9.26 16.70
N ASP A 51 4.08 -8.95 16.20
CA ASP A 51 4.78 -7.67 16.34
C ASP A 51 4.92 -6.87 15.04
N GLY A 52 4.46 -7.40 13.90
CA GLY A 52 4.57 -6.73 12.61
C GLY A 52 4.47 -7.67 11.43
N TYR A 53 5.00 -7.27 10.28
CA TYR A 53 5.10 -8.10 9.10
C TYR A 53 6.53 -8.57 8.87
N VAL A 54 6.68 -9.83 8.45
CA VAL A 54 7.89 -10.31 7.80
C VAL A 54 7.64 -10.31 6.30
N VAL A 55 8.47 -9.59 5.56
CA VAL A 55 8.41 -9.50 4.10
C VAL A 55 9.62 -10.22 3.52
N ILE A 56 9.40 -11.15 2.58
CA ILE A 56 10.46 -11.87 1.88
C ILE A 56 10.28 -11.65 0.39
N LEU A 57 11.19 -10.90 -0.22
CA LEU A 57 11.16 -10.61 -1.66
C LEU A 57 12.23 -11.44 -2.37
N ARG A 58 11.89 -11.93 -3.55
CA ARG A 58 12.80 -12.60 -4.47
C ARG A 58 12.87 -11.82 -5.79
N PRO A 59 13.85 -12.14 -6.65
CA PRO A 59 13.93 -11.52 -7.97
C PRO A 59 12.61 -11.68 -8.73
N GLY A 60 12.03 -10.56 -9.14
CA GLY A 60 10.72 -10.49 -9.81
C GLY A 60 9.54 -10.09 -8.92
N ASP A 61 9.63 -10.22 -7.59
CA ASP A 61 8.56 -9.78 -6.67
C ASP A 61 8.52 -8.25 -6.55
N HIS A 62 9.69 -7.62 -6.67
CA HIS A 62 9.87 -6.19 -6.80
C HIS A 62 10.99 -5.94 -7.79
N ARG A 63 10.90 -4.87 -8.57
CA ARG A 63 11.85 -4.64 -9.67
C ARG A 63 13.29 -4.42 -9.21
N LYS A 64 13.50 -3.76 -8.07
CA LYS A 64 14.84 -3.48 -7.54
C LYS A 64 15.53 -4.72 -6.98
N VAL A 65 14.78 -5.79 -6.73
CA VAL A 65 15.26 -6.98 -6.05
C VAL A 65 15.98 -7.89 -7.05
N THR A 66 17.27 -8.11 -6.83
CA THR A 66 18.18 -8.94 -7.63
C THR A 66 18.57 -10.23 -6.90
N HIS A 67 18.36 -10.31 -5.58
CA HIS A 67 18.50 -11.53 -4.79
C HIS A 67 17.35 -11.68 -3.77
N GLN A 68 17.44 -12.64 -2.83
CA GLN A 68 16.38 -12.79 -1.83
C GLN A 68 16.67 -11.91 -0.63
N ASP A 69 15.76 -10.97 -0.33
CA ASP A 69 15.82 -10.11 0.85
C ASP A 69 14.73 -10.45 1.86
N ARG A 70 14.99 -10.10 3.12
CA ARG A 70 14.06 -10.26 4.23
C ARG A 70 13.99 -9.01 5.08
N TYR A 71 12.80 -8.47 5.24
CA TYR A 71 12.51 -7.29 6.04
C TYR A 71 11.57 -7.65 7.19
N PHE A 72 11.68 -6.91 8.28
CA PHE A 72 10.71 -6.92 9.36
C PHE A 72 10.20 -5.51 9.57
N VAL A 73 8.88 -5.33 9.50
CA VAL A 73 8.23 -4.03 9.60
C VAL A 73 7.26 -4.06 10.79
N PRO A 74 7.55 -3.33 11.88
CA PRO A 74 6.65 -3.20 13.03
C PRO A 74 5.30 -2.58 12.65
N TYR A 75 4.19 -3.01 13.28
CA TYR A 75 2.85 -2.51 12.95
C TYR A 75 2.67 -0.99 13.13
N ASP A 76 3.38 -0.38 14.07
CA ASP A 76 3.26 1.05 14.41
C ASP A 76 3.88 1.98 13.38
N VAL A 77 4.66 1.45 12.42
CA VAL A 77 5.24 2.20 11.31
C VAL A 77 4.63 1.84 9.95
N VAL A 78 3.70 0.88 9.91
CA VAL A 78 3.03 0.48 8.66
C VAL A 78 2.08 1.59 8.20
N ILE A 79 2.12 1.91 6.91
CA ILE A 79 1.25 2.91 6.31
C ILE A 79 0.08 2.22 5.60
N PRO A 80 -1.18 2.67 5.76
CA PRO A 80 -2.29 2.11 5.00
C PRO A 80 -2.13 2.37 3.49
N SER A 81 -2.23 1.32 2.67
CA SER A 81 -2.27 1.47 1.22
C SER A 81 -3.62 2.01 0.77
N GLY A 82 -3.60 2.86 -0.26
CA GLY A 82 -4.81 3.45 -0.82
C GLY A 82 -5.49 2.60 -1.88
N ASP A 83 -4.90 1.47 -2.27
CA ASP A 83 -5.38 0.58 -3.34
C ASP A 83 -5.64 -0.86 -2.86
N GLY A 84 -5.62 -1.09 -1.54
CA GLY A 84 -5.86 -2.40 -0.94
C GLY A 84 -4.80 -3.46 -1.28
N ASN A 85 -3.63 -3.07 -1.79
CA ASN A 85 -2.51 -3.99 -2.05
C ASN A 85 -1.34 -3.73 -1.09
N PHE A 86 -0.42 -4.69 -1.00
CA PHE A 86 0.86 -4.47 -0.33
C PHE A 86 1.84 -3.77 -1.26
N HIS A 87 2.59 -2.81 -0.72
CA HIS A 87 3.65 -2.11 -1.45
C HIS A 87 4.87 -1.93 -0.56
N ILE A 88 6.03 -1.84 -1.18
CA ILE A 88 7.28 -1.55 -0.48
C ILE A 88 8.09 -0.54 -1.29
N CYS A 89 8.85 0.29 -0.59
CA CYS A 89 9.80 1.22 -1.16
C CYS A 89 11.20 0.82 -0.71
N LEU A 90 12.09 0.54 -1.66
CA LEU A 90 13.46 0.10 -1.40
C LEU A 90 14.44 1.21 -1.77
N HIS A 91 15.03 1.86 -0.78
CA HIS A 91 15.90 3.01 -0.97
C HIS A 91 16.93 3.15 0.16
N PRO A 92 18.22 3.39 -0.15
CA PRO A 92 18.79 3.58 -1.48
C PRO A 92 18.99 2.29 -2.28
N THR A 93 19.30 1.16 -1.63
CA THR A 93 19.53 -0.12 -2.31
C THR A 93 18.34 -1.07 -2.15
N GLU A 94 18.47 -2.31 -2.64
CA GLU A 94 17.41 -3.31 -2.45
C GLU A 94 17.29 -3.70 -0.98
N GLU A 95 18.39 -3.75 -0.24
CA GLU A 95 18.47 -4.16 1.17
C GLU A 95 17.88 -3.15 2.17
N ASP A 96 17.59 -1.93 1.71
CA ASP A 96 17.12 -0.82 2.55
C ASP A 96 15.61 -0.59 2.36
N GLU A 97 14.79 -1.12 3.28
CA GLU A 97 13.36 -0.78 3.34
C GLU A 97 13.19 0.66 3.86
N ASN A 98 12.49 1.49 3.07
CA ASN A 98 12.24 2.88 3.40
C ASN A 98 10.80 3.11 3.88
N CYS A 99 9.82 2.49 3.22
CA CYS A 99 8.43 2.49 3.63
C CYS A 99 7.73 1.20 3.20
N PHE A 100 6.78 0.75 4.02
CA PHE A 100 5.93 -0.39 3.74
C PHE A 100 4.45 -0.01 3.89
N PHE A 101 3.65 -0.44 2.90
CA PHE A 101 2.22 -0.19 2.86
C PHE A 101 1.45 -1.50 2.88
N ALA A 102 0.43 -1.58 3.75
CA ALA A 102 -0.45 -2.73 3.83
C ALA A 102 -1.91 -2.37 3.57
N PRO A 103 -2.73 -3.30 3.04
CA PRO A 103 -4.17 -3.10 2.91
C PRO A 103 -4.78 -2.71 4.26
N PRO A 104 -5.73 -1.75 4.31
CA PRO A 104 -6.36 -1.33 5.56
C PRO A 104 -7.00 -2.48 6.36
N ASP A 105 -7.52 -3.49 5.67
CA ASP A 105 -8.16 -4.68 6.28
C ASP A 105 -7.15 -5.76 6.73
N ALA A 106 -5.85 -5.56 6.45
CA ALA A 106 -4.79 -6.50 6.82
C ALA A 106 -4.09 -6.14 8.14
N MET A 107 -4.40 -4.96 8.71
CA MET A 107 -3.85 -4.43 9.96
C MET A 107 -4.69 -4.80 11.17
#